data_AF-A0A061NIP2-F1
#
_entry.id   AF-A0A061NIP2-F1
#
_cell.length_a   1.000
_cell.length_b   1.000
_cell.length_c   1.000
_cell.angle_alpha   90.00
_cell.angle_beta   90.00
_cell.angle_gamma   90.00
#
_symmetry.space_group_name_H-M   'P 1'
#
loop_
_entity.id
_entity.type
_entity.pdbx_description
1 polymer ?
#
loop_
_entity_poly.entity_id
_entity_poly.type
_entity_poly.pdbx_seq_one_letter_code
_entity_poly.pdbx_strand_id
1 'polypeptide(L)'
;MTTSTQTFTYSDYYQELIQGNERDLIGFTGFTAEDIERLHSIQSFVNQHVESLVDRFYEPIVKDPHLRSIIDNHSSVDRLKRMFSSYLLDMFSGKIGAEYLKHRHVVGAIHYRIGLSEQWYIAAYTRIQNEMLSLVINELPKKDALSILQSFQRLCSLDMQIAIGTYIGTYADSLTQYNEARLSQNEQLTKAAKDLAEHSSDMKAHVSNQRSDTERVTTGLQSLYQDSQHMQNNMLEAQSDISESMTNLEAMVSDVERSRDKLSLLNESSMNIGKVTQTIWEIAKKTKVLSLNASIEASRAGEYGRGFAVVANEVGTLAANTQHALESIRSQIEETQNHVSEFHESIEALSNKANHMNDVTNTIKKRLADSTEAAGENFAAIEGFTTTVEQFQSSFHELMASFDKLGSFSEELTDLRLEVHEQNKKKRASTRIVTCVRPFFLGPQTVLFAPSALPQFLASARQLRKCSLPVYLLSVAAF
;
A
#
# COMPACT_ATOMS: atom_id res chain seq x y z
N MET A 1 2.77 -67.53 47.68
CA MET A 1 4.03 -66.95 47.18
C MET A 1 4.25 -65.63 47.88
N THR A 2 5.09 -65.65 48.90
CA THR A 2 5.55 -64.49 49.68
C THR A 2 6.42 -63.60 48.81
N THR A 3 6.02 -62.35 48.64
CA THR A 3 6.83 -61.28 48.05
C THR A 3 8.02 -61.01 48.98
N SER A 4 9.19 -61.51 48.59
CA SER A 4 10.48 -61.16 49.19
C SER A 4 10.68 -59.66 49.04
N THR A 5 10.46 -58.90 50.11
CA THR A 5 10.82 -57.49 50.19
C THR A 5 12.34 -57.44 50.21
N GLN A 6 12.94 -57.06 49.07
CA GLN A 6 14.39 -56.91 48.93
C GLN A 6 14.82 -55.82 49.93
N THR A 7 15.53 -56.20 50.99
CA THR A 7 16.03 -55.26 52.00
C THR A 7 17.19 -54.49 51.38
N PHE A 8 16.91 -53.31 50.84
CA PHE A 8 17.95 -52.42 50.31
C PHE A 8 18.93 -52.03 51.42
N THR A 9 20.23 -52.15 51.13
CA THR A 9 21.32 -51.74 52.00
C THR A 9 21.82 -50.33 51.63
N TYR A 10 22.55 -49.66 52.53
CA TYR A 10 23.17 -48.37 52.22
C TYR A 10 24.16 -48.47 51.04
N SER A 11 24.78 -49.64 50.86
CA SER A 11 25.65 -49.91 49.72
C SER A 11 24.86 -49.87 48.41
N ASP A 12 23.63 -50.38 48.37
CA ASP A 12 22.80 -50.37 47.16
C ASP A 12 22.46 -48.94 46.72
N TYR A 13 22.06 -48.08 47.67
CA TYR A 13 21.82 -46.66 47.39
C TYR A 13 23.08 -45.93 46.94
N TYR A 14 24.23 -46.20 47.56
CA TYR A 14 25.51 -45.66 47.09
C TYR A 14 25.86 -46.13 45.67
N GLN A 15 25.60 -47.40 45.34
CA GLN A 15 25.80 -47.93 43.99
C GLN A 15 24.95 -47.20 42.95
N GLU A 16 23.70 -46.86 43.27
CA GLU A 16 22.86 -46.04 42.39
C GLU A 16 23.49 -44.66 42.11
N LEU A 17 24.08 -44.03 43.12
CA LEU A 17 24.74 -42.73 42.97
C LEU A 17 25.95 -42.80 42.01
N ILE A 18 26.80 -43.81 42.16
CA ILE A 18 28.03 -43.94 41.35
C ILE A 18 27.80 -44.57 39.97
N GLN A 19 26.56 -44.98 39.66
CA GLN A 19 26.15 -45.36 38.31
C GLN A 19 25.61 -44.18 37.49
N GLY A 20 25.35 -43.03 38.13
CA GLY A 20 24.84 -41.81 37.51
C GLY A 20 25.93 -40.93 36.85
N ASN A 21 25.49 -39.81 36.27
CA ASN A 21 26.38 -38.81 35.64
C ASN A 21 27.25 -38.08 36.68
N GLU A 22 26.86 -38.15 37.94
CA GLU A 22 27.48 -37.51 39.08
C GLU A 22 28.59 -38.39 39.68
N ARG A 23 28.89 -39.57 39.12
CA ARG A 23 29.87 -40.52 39.65
C ARG A 23 31.21 -39.89 40.03
N ASP A 24 31.79 -39.13 39.11
CA ASP A 24 33.11 -38.51 39.32
C ASP A 24 33.06 -37.45 40.42
N LEU A 25 31.95 -36.70 40.48
CA LEU A 25 31.67 -35.71 41.51
C LEU A 25 31.57 -36.36 42.89
N ILE A 26 30.78 -37.43 43.00
CA ILE A 26 30.58 -38.21 44.22
C ILE A 26 31.92 -38.79 44.68
N GLY A 27 32.67 -39.40 43.75
CA GLY A 27 34.02 -39.92 44.03
C GLY A 27 34.98 -38.85 44.54
N PHE A 28 34.96 -37.66 43.95
CA PHE A 28 35.81 -36.55 44.36
C PHE A 28 35.46 -36.00 45.74
N THR A 29 34.17 -35.94 46.11
CA THR A 29 33.74 -35.49 47.45
C THR A 29 34.13 -36.45 48.58
N GLY A 30 34.50 -37.70 48.24
CA GLY A 30 34.76 -38.75 49.22
C GLY A 30 33.51 -39.20 49.98
N PHE A 31 32.31 -38.94 49.44
CA PHE A 31 31.06 -39.43 50.01
C PHE A 31 30.95 -40.93 49.75
N THR A 32 30.63 -41.71 50.78
CA THR A 32 30.63 -43.17 50.74
C THR A 32 29.34 -43.77 51.31
N ALA A 33 29.12 -45.07 51.14
CA ALA A 33 28.01 -45.79 51.78
C ALA A 33 28.02 -45.66 53.32
N GLU A 34 29.19 -45.55 53.95
CA GLU A 34 29.32 -45.31 55.40
C GLU A 34 28.79 -43.93 55.80
N ASP A 35 28.90 -42.93 54.92
CA ASP A 35 28.36 -41.61 55.18
C ASP A 35 26.82 -41.64 55.16
N ILE A 36 26.21 -42.43 54.27
CA ILE A 36 24.75 -42.66 54.23
C ILE A 36 24.29 -43.31 55.54
N GLU A 37 24.97 -44.38 55.96
CA GLU A 37 24.66 -45.08 57.22
C GLU A 37 24.79 -44.15 58.43
N ARG A 38 25.89 -43.39 58.50
CA ARG A 38 26.16 -42.47 59.61
C ARG A 38 25.14 -41.36 59.71
N LEU A 39 24.73 -40.77 58.59
CA LEU A 39 23.65 -39.77 58.58
C LEU A 39 22.32 -40.40 58.99
N HIS A 40 22.01 -41.60 58.51
CA HIS A 40 20.77 -42.28 58.90
C HIS A 40 20.72 -42.59 60.41
N SER A 41 21.86 -42.90 61.03
CA SER A 41 21.93 -43.22 62.47
C SER A 41 21.41 -42.11 63.39
N ILE A 42 21.47 -40.84 62.94
CA ILE A 42 20.97 -39.69 63.70
C ILE A 42 19.63 -39.16 63.19
N GLN A 43 18.94 -39.86 62.28
CA GLN A 43 17.69 -39.37 61.70
C GLN A 43 16.64 -39.04 62.77
N SER A 44 16.48 -39.91 63.77
CA SER A 44 15.52 -39.70 64.86
C SER A 44 15.86 -38.46 65.70
N PHE A 45 17.16 -38.22 65.93
CA PHE A 45 17.66 -37.04 66.62
C PHE A 45 17.40 -35.76 65.83
N VAL A 46 17.69 -35.76 64.52
CA VAL A 46 17.40 -34.61 63.63
C VAL A 46 15.90 -34.36 63.54
N ASN A 47 15.07 -35.41 63.48
CA ASN A 47 13.61 -35.28 63.43
C ASN A 47 13.03 -34.55 64.65
N GLN A 48 13.61 -34.73 65.84
CA GLN A 48 13.20 -34.01 67.04
C GLN A 48 13.57 -32.52 67.01
N HIS A 49 14.57 -32.13 66.21
CA HIS A 49 15.14 -30.79 66.19
C HIS A 49 14.91 -30.02 64.88
N VAL A 50 14.35 -30.66 63.85
CA VAL A 50 14.26 -30.11 62.48
C VAL A 50 13.43 -28.82 62.43
N GLU A 51 12.34 -28.73 63.18
CA GLU A 51 11.51 -27.51 63.21
C GLU A 51 12.31 -26.31 63.70
N SER A 52 13.02 -26.47 64.84
CA SER A 52 13.86 -25.44 65.42
C SER A 52 15.05 -25.07 64.53
N LEU A 53 15.66 -26.06 63.88
CA LEU A 53 16.76 -25.87 62.93
C LEU A 53 16.31 -25.04 61.71
N VAL A 54 15.15 -25.38 61.15
CA VAL A 54 14.57 -24.70 59.99
C VAL A 54 14.12 -23.28 60.36
N ASP A 55 13.58 -23.07 61.56
CA ASP A 55 13.24 -21.73 62.05
C ASP A 55 14.47 -20.82 62.11
N ARG A 56 15.58 -21.30 62.68
CA ARG A 56 16.85 -20.56 62.70
C ARG A 56 17.41 -20.35 61.31
N PHE A 57 17.31 -21.33 60.41
CA PHE A 57 17.74 -21.18 59.03
C PHE A 57 17.02 -20.01 58.33
N TYR A 58 15.69 -19.94 58.44
CA TYR A 58 14.90 -18.89 57.78
C TYR A 58 14.97 -17.52 58.44
N GLU A 59 15.40 -17.41 59.71
CA GLU A 59 15.38 -16.14 60.44
C GLU A 59 16.06 -14.97 59.69
N PRO A 60 17.31 -15.05 59.20
CA PRO A 60 17.90 -13.98 58.42
C PRO A 60 17.43 -13.93 56.97
N ILE A 61 16.97 -15.03 56.39
CA ILE A 61 16.43 -15.07 55.01
C ILE A 61 15.19 -14.18 54.93
N VAL A 62 14.33 -14.22 55.95
CA VAL A 62 13.12 -13.41 56.04
C VAL A 62 13.42 -11.93 56.36
N LYS A 63 14.58 -11.64 56.95
CA LYS A 63 15.06 -10.27 57.24
C LYS A 63 15.67 -9.59 56.02
N ASP A 64 16.20 -10.35 55.06
CA ASP A 64 16.70 -9.81 53.80
C ASP A 64 15.52 -9.44 52.87
N PRO A 65 15.35 -8.16 52.48
CA PRO A 65 14.19 -7.74 51.67
C PRO A 65 14.13 -8.40 50.29
N HIS A 66 15.27 -8.68 49.67
CA HIS A 66 15.32 -9.28 48.34
C HIS A 66 14.90 -10.75 48.40
N LEU A 67 15.48 -11.53 49.32
CA LEU A 67 15.09 -12.93 49.52
C LEU A 67 13.64 -13.06 49.99
N ARG A 68 13.19 -12.15 50.86
CA ARG A 68 11.79 -12.10 51.29
C ARG A 68 10.84 -11.87 50.11
N SER A 69 11.18 -10.97 49.20
CA SER A 69 10.38 -10.73 48.00
C SER A 69 10.28 -11.97 47.12
N ILE A 70 11.37 -12.72 46.91
CA ILE A 70 11.33 -13.99 46.15
C ILE A 70 10.37 -14.98 46.82
N ILE A 71 10.44 -15.10 48.14
CA ILE A 71 9.54 -15.98 48.90
C ILE A 71 8.08 -15.57 48.71
N ASP A 72 7.74 -14.31 48.97
CA ASP A 72 6.36 -13.83 48.94
C ASP A 72 5.74 -13.92 47.52
N ASN A 73 6.57 -13.81 46.48
CA ASN A 73 6.13 -13.93 45.08
C ASN A 73 5.84 -15.39 44.64
N HIS A 74 6.44 -16.38 45.30
CA HIS A 74 6.41 -17.77 44.83
C HIS A 74 5.87 -18.78 45.86
N SER A 75 5.76 -18.42 47.14
CA SER A 75 5.31 -19.29 48.23
C SER A 75 4.97 -18.47 49.49
N SER A 76 4.91 -19.13 50.65
CA SER A 76 4.91 -18.49 51.97
C SER A 76 6.01 -19.09 52.85
N VAL A 77 6.46 -18.33 53.85
CA VAL A 77 7.49 -18.79 54.80
C VAL A 77 7.07 -20.10 55.46
N ASP A 78 5.84 -20.22 55.96
CA ASP A 78 5.37 -21.44 56.63
C ASP A 78 5.36 -22.66 55.70
N ARG A 79 4.97 -22.46 54.44
CA ARG A 79 4.99 -23.52 53.44
C ARG A 79 6.42 -23.94 53.12
N LEU A 80 7.33 -22.98 52.94
CA LEU A 80 8.74 -23.24 52.68
C LEU A 80 9.42 -23.94 53.86
N LYS A 81 9.15 -23.54 55.10
CA LYS A 81 9.65 -24.23 56.31
C LYS A 81 9.25 -25.70 56.33
N ARG A 82 7.99 -26.04 56.03
CA ARG A 82 7.55 -27.44 55.94
C ARG A 82 8.26 -28.21 54.83
N MET A 83 8.37 -27.62 53.63
CA MET A 83 9.05 -28.27 52.50
C MET A 83 10.54 -28.46 52.79
N PHE A 84 11.21 -27.47 53.38
CA PHE A 84 12.62 -27.55 53.72
C PHE A 84 12.88 -28.51 54.88
N SER A 85 11.97 -28.63 55.84
CA SER A 85 12.04 -29.68 56.87
C SER A 85 12.02 -31.07 56.23
N SER A 86 11.11 -31.32 55.30
CA SER A 86 11.09 -32.58 54.54
C SER A 86 12.36 -32.78 53.73
N TYR A 87 12.87 -31.73 53.09
CA TYR A 87 14.11 -31.76 52.30
C TYR A 87 15.34 -32.12 53.14
N LEU A 88 15.44 -31.57 54.35
CA LEU A 88 16.51 -31.86 55.28
C LEU A 88 16.39 -33.27 55.86
N LEU A 89 15.20 -33.70 56.27
CA LEU A 89 15.00 -35.07 56.76
C LEU A 89 15.32 -36.13 55.71
N ASP A 90 15.11 -35.81 54.43
CA ASP A 90 15.48 -36.67 53.31
C ASP A 90 17.00 -36.91 53.24
N MET A 91 17.83 -35.95 53.67
CA MET A 91 19.30 -36.10 53.78
C MET A 91 19.73 -37.12 54.85
N PHE A 92 18.85 -37.45 55.79
CA PHE A 92 19.10 -38.44 56.85
C PHE A 92 18.23 -39.70 56.65
N SER A 93 17.57 -39.85 55.50
CA SER A 93 16.62 -40.94 55.24
C SER A 93 17.27 -42.32 55.10
N GLY A 94 18.58 -42.38 54.85
CA GLY A 94 19.29 -43.58 54.44
C GLY A 94 19.03 -43.99 52.99
N LYS A 95 18.16 -43.28 52.26
CA LYS A 95 17.74 -43.57 50.87
C LYS A 95 18.35 -42.57 49.88
N ILE A 96 19.67 -42.41 49.93
CA ILE A 96 20.40 -41.45 49.10
C ILE A 96 20.86 -42.16 47.82
N GLY A 97 19.96 -42.26 46.84
CA GLY A 97 20.17 -42.96 45.56
C GLY A 97 19.72 -42.15 44.34
N ALA A 98 19.31 -42.81 43.25
CA ALA A 98 18.99 -42.13 41.98
C ALA A 98 17.80 -41.15 42.09
N GLU A 99 16.75 -41.53 42.83
CA GLU A 99 15.59 -40.64 43.04
C GLU A 99 15.93 -39.43 43.92
N TYR A 100 16.89 -39.56 44.84
CA TYR A 100 17.42 -38.43 45.61
C TYR A 100 18.06 -37.41 44.65
N LEU A 101 18.96 -37.85 43.77
CA LEU A 101 19.63 -36.98 42.78
C LEU A 101 18.62 -36.26 41.88
N LYS A 102 17.62 -36.99 41.38
CA LYS A 102 16.55 -36.43 40.56
C LYS A 102 15.75 -35.35 41.29
N HIS A 103 15.42 -35.56 42.57
CA HIS A 103 14.79 -34.54 43.38
C HIS A 103 15.66 -33.29 43.49
N ARG A 104 16.98 -33.45 43.69
CA ARG A 104 17.93 -32.32 43.81
C ARG A 104 18.06 -31.51 42.52
N HIS A 105 18.04 -32.16 41.36
CA HIS A 105 17.93 -31.47 40.08
C HIS A 105 16.65 -30.65 39.95
N VAL A 106 15.49 -31.20 40.35
CA VAL A 106 14.21 -30.47 40.31
C VAL A 106 14.28 -29.23 41.22
N VAL A 107 14.86 -29.37 42.41
CA VAL A 107 15.01 -28.25 43.34
C VAL A 107 15.94 -27.17 42.76
N GLY A 108 17.07 -27.54 42.17
CA GLY A 108 17.96 -26.61 41.47
C GLY A 108 17.24 -25.86 40.34
N ALA A 109 16.47 -26.58 39.51
CA ALA A 109 15.70 -25.99 38.41
C ALA A 109 14.61 -25.02 38.90
N ILE A 110 13.94 -25.32 40.02
CA ILE A 110 12.94 -24.44 40.64
C ILE A 110 13.62 -23.16 41.12
N HIS A 111 14.75 -23.26 41.83
CA HIS A 111 15.43 -22.09 42.38
C HIS A 111 15.97 -21.16 41.28
N TYR A 112 16.49 -21.71 40.17
CA TYR A 112 16.84 -20.92 38.99
C TYR A 112 15.60 -20.19 38.41
N ARG A 113 14.47 -20.89 38.31
CA ARG A 113 13.23 -20.35 37.72
C ARG A 113 12.62 -19.21 38.55
N ILE A 114 12.70 -19.28 39.87
CA ILE A 114 12.20 -18.20 40.76
C ILE A 114 13.20 -17.04 40.89
N GLY A 115 14.32 -17.08 40.17
CA GLY A 115 15.31 -16.01 40.17
C GLY A 115 16.18 -15.95 41.43
N LEU A 116 16.24 -17.02 42.23
CA LEU A 116 17.20 -17.08 43.33
C LEU A 116 18.60 -17.28 42.74
N SER A 117 19.53 -16.35 43.00
CA SER A 117 20.90 -16.49 42.48
C SER A 117 21.63 -17.68 43.09
N GLU A 118 22.55 -18.25 42.33
CA GLU A 118 23.42 -19.34 42.76
C GLU A 118 24.24 -18.96 44.00
N GLN A 119 24.59 -17.68 44.15
CA GLN A 119 25.35 -17.17 45.29
C GLN A 119 24.55 -17.27 46.59
N TRP A 120 23.27 -16.88 46.56
CA TRP A 120 22.37 -17.01 47.70
C TRP A 120 22.07 -18.47 48.02
N TYR A 121 21.94 -19.31 46.98
CA TYR A 121 21.77 -20.75 47.14
C TYR A 121 22.99 -21.39 47.85
N ILE A 122 24.22 -21.09 47.42
CA ILE A 122 25.46 -21.55 48.06
C ILE A 122 25.58 -21.05 49.51
N ALA A 123 25.26 -19.77 49.75
CA ALA A 123 25.30 -19.17 51.09
C ALA A 123 24.31 -19.86 52.06
N ALA A 124 23.14 -20.28 51.57
CA ALA A 124 22.18 -21.03 52.35
C ALA A 124 22.75 -22.37 52.85
N TYR A 125 23.56 -23.06 52.05
CA TYR A 125 24.24 -24.29 52.49
C TYR A 125 25.25 -24.04 53.61
N THR A 126 26.00 -22.93 53.55
CA THR A 126 26.89 -22.54 54.66
C THR A 126 26.09 -22.32 55.94
N ARG A 127 24.92 -21.68 55.83
CA ARG A 127 24.05 -21.42 56.97
C ARG A 127 23.53 -22.71 57.60
N ILE A 128 22.95 -23.62 56.81
CA ILE A 128 22.42 -24.87 57.36
C ILE A 128 23.52 -25.75 57.96
N GLN A 129 24.73 -25.73 57.39
CA GLN A 129 25.88 -26.41 57.97
C GLN A 129 26.28 -25.84 59.33
N ASN A 130 26.26 -24.51 59.51
CA ASN A 130 26.55 -23.88 60.80
C ASN A 130 25.47 -24.16 61.86
N GLU A 131 24.20 -24.21 61.47
CA GLU A 131 23.10 -24.58 62.36
C GLU A 131 23.20 -26.06 62.78
N MET A 132 23.54 -26.95 61.84
CA MET A 132 23.78 -28.37 62.13
C MET A 132 25.03 -28.59 62.99
N LEU A 133 26.11 -27.83 62.75
CA LEU A 133 27.31 -27.82 63.59
C LEU A 133 26.97 -27.49 65.03
N SER A 134 26.22 -26.41 65.24
CA SER A 134 25.81 -25.95 66.57
C SER A 134 24.92 -26.98 67.27
N LEU A 135 23.97 -27.59 66.55
CA LEU A 135 23.09 -28.62 67.09
C LEU A 135 23.87 -29.89 67.50
N VAL A 136 24.71 -30.41 66.61
CA VAL A 136 25.41 -31.67 66.82
C VAL A 136 26.49 -31.57 67.91
N ILE A 137 27.22 -30.46 67.98
CA ILE A 137 28.27 -30.28 69.02
C ILE A 137 27.68 -30.18 70.43
N ASN A 138 26.52 -29.55 70.57
CA ASN A 138 25.91 -29.30 71.88
C ASN A 138 25.18 -30.54 72.43
N GLU A 139 24.58 -31.35 71.55
CA GLU A 139 23.68 -32.43 71.96
C GLU A 139 24.27 -33.84 71.81
N LEU A 140 25.35 -34.03 71.04
CA LEU A 140 25.95 -35.34 70.80
C LEU A 140 27.38 -35.47 71.37
N PRO A 141 27.83 -36.70 71.72
CA PRO A 141 29.20 -36.93 72.16
C PRO A 141 30.23 -36.47 71.11
N LYS A 142 31.30 -35.81 71.57
CA LYS A 142 32.34 -35.22 70.70
C LYS A 142 32.91 -36.19 69.65
N LYS A 143 33.05 -37.47 70.01
CA LYS A 143 33.60 -38.51 69.12
C LYS A 143 32.68 -38.79 67.93
N ASP A 144 31.37 -38.80 68.15
CA ASP A 144 30.38 -39.11 67.13
C ASP A 144 30.08 -37.86 66.28
N ALA A 145 30.02 -36.69 66.93
CA ALA A 145 29.77 -35.38 66.33
C ALA A 145 30.67 -35.07 65.13
N LEU A 146 31.99 -35.29 65.23
CA LEU A 146 32.94 -34.97 64.15
C LEU A 146 32.65 -35.78 62.87
N SER A 147 32.43 -37.09 63.02
CA SER A 147 32.21 -37.99 61.89
C SER A 147 30.88 -37.71 61.19
N ILE A 148 29.83 -37.39 61.95
CA ILE A 148 28.52 -36.98 61.44
C ILE A 148 28.63 -35.69 60.63
N LEU A 149 29.32 -34.68 61.19
CA LEU A 149 29.47 -33.38 60.54
C LEU A 149 30.27 -33.48 59.23
N GLN A 150 31.29 -34.35 59.18
CA GLN A 150 32.01 -34.63 57.94
C GLN A 150 31.11 -35.27 56.88
N SER A 151 30.31 -36.28 57.24
CA SER A 151 29.34 -36.90 56.32
C SER A 151 28.31 -35.88 55.82
N PHE A 152 27.80 -35.03 56.71
CA PHE A 152 26.83 -33.99 56.36
C PHE A 152 27.45 -32.96 55.42
N GLN A 153 28.68 -32.51 55.69
CA GLN A 153 29.40 -31.57 54.83
C GLN A 153 29.60 -32.13 53.42
N ARG A 154 29.99 -33.41 53.30
CA ARG A 154 30.14 -34.07 51.98
C ARG A 154 28.83 -34.14 51.22
N LEU A 155 27.73 -34.54 51.88
CA LEU A 155 26.42 -34.61 51.26
C LEU A 155 25.91 -33.23 50.83
N CYS A 156 26.06 -32.20 51.67
CA CYS A 156 25.76 -30.81 51.31
C CYS A 156 26.56 -30.33 50.10
N SER A 157 27.85 -30.69 50.03
CA SER A 157 28.70 -30.35 48.89
C SER A 157 28.21 -31.01 47.60
N LEU A 158 27.83 -32.28 47.65
CA LEU A 158 27.23 -32.99 46.52
C LEU A 158 25.91 -32.33 46.07
N ASP A 159 25.02 -32.05 47.02
CA ASP A 159 23.71 -31.45 46.77
C ASP A 159 23.82 -30.06 46.10
N MET A 160 24.73 -29.24 46.62
CA MET A 160 25.03 -27.92 46.05
C MET A 160 25.54 -28.04 44.60
N GLN A 161 26.47 -28.95 44.31
CA GLN A 161 27.04 -29.10 42.97
C GLN A 161 25.99 -29.56 41.93
N ILE A 162 25.05 -30.44 42.31
CA ILE A 162 23.93 -30.88 41.46
C ILE A 162 23.01 -29.70 41.10
N ALA A 163 22.65 -28.90 42.11
CA ALA A 163 21.81 -27.73 41.90
C ALA A 163 22.50 -26.70 40.98
N ILE A 164 23.77 -26.39 41.23
CA ILE A 164 24.55 -25.44 40.43
C ILE A 164 24.76 -25.92 38.99
N GLY A 165 25.01 -27.22 38.77
CA GLY A 165 25.06 -27.80 37.43
C GLY A 165 23.77 -27.55 36.65
N THR A 166 22.62 -27.61 37.33
CA THR A 166 21.31 -27.33 36.75
C THR A 166 21.13 -25.85 36.37
N TYR A 167 21.61 -24.91 37.21
CA TYR A 167 21.64 -23.48 36.89
C TYR A 167 22.43 -23.20 35.60
N ILE A 168 23.63 -23.76 35.50
CA ILE A 168 24.51 -23.54 34.35
C ILE A 168 23.91 -24.12 33.07
N GLY A 169 23.34 -25.34 33.13
CA GLY A 169 22.70 -25.98 31.98
C GLY A 169 21.52 -25.17 31.45
N THR A 170 20.61 -24.77 32.35
CA THR A 170 19.42 -23.98 31.99
C THR A 170 19.77 -22.59 31.42
N TYR A 171 20.80 -21.94 31.96
CA TYR A 171 21.33 -20.68 31.42
C TYR A 171 21.91 -20.86 30.00
N ALA A 172 22.69 -21.91 29.77
CA ALA A 172 23.31 -22.19 28.47
C ALA A 172 22.28 -22.47 27.37
N ASP A 173 21.21 -23.20 27.69
CA ASP A 173 20.13 -23.49 26.74
C ASP A 173 19.36 -22.22 26.37
N SER A 174 19.06 -21.37 27.35
CA SER A 174 18.39 -20.07 27.14
C SER A 174 19.21 -19.15 26.23
N LEU A 175 20.54 -19.12 26.43
CA LEU A 175 21.45 -18.32 25.61
C LEU A 175 21.54 -18.84 24.17
N THR A 176 21.45 -20.16 23.97
CA THR A 176 21.47 -20.77 22.64
C THR A 176 20.22 -20.39 21.84
N GLN A 177 19.04 -20.54 22.46
CA GLN A 177 17.76 -20.16 21.84
C GLN A 177 17.72 -18.66 21.49
N TYR A 178 18.21 -17.80 22.39
CA TYR A 178 18.30 -16.37 22.13
C TYR A 178 19.17 -16.04 20.92
N ASN A 179 20.32 -16.72 20.76
CA ASN A 179 21.21 -16.51 19.61
C ASN A 179 20.60 -17.01 18.29
N GLU A 180 19.89 -18.14 18.30
CA GLU A 180 19.20 -18.66 17.11
C GLU A 180 18.08 -17.72 16.65
N ALA A 181 17.24 -17.24 17.58
CA ALA A 181 16.20 -16.27 17.30
C ALA A 181 16.77 -14.97 16.70
N ARG A 182 17.88 -14.46 17.26
CA ARG A 182 18.56 -13.28 16.71
C ARG A 182 19.17 -13.49 15.34
N LEU A 183 19.70 -14.68 15.02
CA LEU A 183 20.22 -14.96 13.68
C LEU A 183 19.12 -14.95 12.63
N SER A 184 17.98 -15.60 12.92
CA SER A 184 16.82 -15.59 12.03
C SER A 184 16.29 -14.17 11.79
N GLN A 185 16.23 -13.34 12.84
CA GLN A 185 15.82 -11.94 12.71
C GLN A 185 16.77 -11.13 11.80
N ASN A 186 18.09 -11.37 11.86
CA ASN A 186 19.06 -10.70 10.99
C ASN A 186 18.92 -11.11 9.51
N GLU A 187 18.61 -12.37 9.23
CA GLU A 187 18.36 -12.84 7.87
C GLU A 187 17.11 -12.17 7.27
N GLN A 188 16.05 -12.04 8.07
CA GLN A 188 14.84 -11.32 7.66
C GLN A 188 15.12 -9.83 7.37
N LEU A 189 15.89 -9.17 8.24
CA LEU A 189 16.32 -7.77 8.02
C LEU A 189 17.13 -7.62 6.74
N THR A 190 18.00 -8.59 6.43
CA THR A 190 18.80 -8.58 5.20
C THR A 190 17.92 -8.65 3.95
N LYS A 191 16.94 -9.56 3.97
CA LYS A 191 16.00 -9.69 2.86
C LYS A 191 15.19 -8.40 2.68
N ALA A 192 14.66 -7.86 3.79
CA ALA A 192 13.89 -6.62 3.76
C ALA A 192 14.68 -5.43 3.22
N ALA A 193 15.96 -5.28 3.60
CA ALA A 193 16.82 -4.23 3.07
C ALA A 193 17.04 -4.37 1.55
N LYS A 194 17.33 -5.59 1.07
CA LYS A 194 17.52 -5.84 -0.36
C LYS A 194 16.24 -5.54 -1.16
N ASP A 195 15.11 -6.07 -0.70
CA ASP A 195 13.80 -5.86 -1.34
C ASP A 195 13.46 -4.35 -1.37
N LEU A 196 13.81 -3.60 -0.30
CA LEU A 196 13.61 -2.16 -0.24
C LEU A 196 14.48 -1.38 -1.25
N ALA A 197 15.76 -1.75 -1.41
CA ALA A 197 16.64 -1.13 -2.40
C ALA A 197 16.14 -1.37 -3.84
N GLU A 198 15.73 -2.59 -4.15
CA GLU A 198 15.20 -2.98 -5.46
C GLU A 198 13.92 -2.19 -5.77
N HIS A 199 12.95 -2.20 -4.85
CA HIS A 199 11.72 -1.42 -5.00
C HIS A 199 11.97 0.08 -5.10
N SER A 200 12.92 0.64 -4.35
CA SER A 200 13.29 2.06 -4.48
C SER A 200 13.82 2.37 -5.89
N SER A 201 14.69 1.51 -6.44
CA SER A 201 15.23 1.67 -7.80
C SER A 201 14.13 1.59 -8.87
N ASP A 202 13.24 0.61 -8.78
CA ASP A 202 12.14 0.44 -9.74
C ASP A 202 11.18 1.63 -9.69
N MET A 203 10.83 2.09 -8.49
CA MET A 203 9.97 3.26 -8.32
C MET A 203 10.62 4.54 -8.85
N LYS A 204 11.96 4.68 -8.76
CA LYS A 204 12.66 5.79 -9.40
C LYS A 204 12.49 5.79 -10.92
N ALA A 205 12.62 4.63 -11.55
CA ALA A 205 12.41 4.48 -12.99
C ALA A 205 10.96 4.81 -13.39
N HIS A 206 9.98 4.35 -12.60
CA HIS A 206 8.56 4.63 -12.84
C HIS A 206 8.25 6.14 -12.79
N VAL A 207 8.73 6.85 -11.76
CA VAL A 207 8.52 8.30 -11.67
C VAL A 207 9.21 9.05 -12.81
N SER A 208 10.39 8.59 -13.26
CA SER A 208 11.06 9.17 -14.43
C SER A 208 10.21 9.05 -15.71
N ASN A 209 9.62 7.88 -15.95
CA ASN A 209 8.71 7.68 -17.08
C ASN A 209 7.46 8.55 -16.97
N GLN A 210 6.87 8.62 -15.78
CA GLN A 210 5.65 9.42 -15.56
C GLN A 210 5.89 10.92 -15.71
N ARG A 211 7.11 11.39 -15.40
CA ARG A 211 7.54 12.77 -15.69
C ARG A 211 7.60 13.02 -17.21
N SER A 212 8.18 12.10 -17.97
CA SER A 212 8.20 12.20 -19.45
C SER A 212 6.79 12.24 -20.04
N ASP A 213 5.87 11.41 -19.54
CA ASP A 213 4.46 11.44 -19.94
C ASP A 213 3.81 12.78 -19.60
N THR A 214 4.14 13.36 -18.45
CA THR A 214 3.65 14.68 -18.04
C THR A 214 4.16 15.80 -18.95
N GLU A 215 5.43 15.76 -19.36
CA GLU A 215 6.00 16.70 -20.34
C GLU A 215 5.29 16.61 -21.72
N ARG A 216 4.91 15.40 -22.14
CA ARG A 216 4.09 15.20 -23.33
C ARG A 216 2.69 15.80 -23.17
N VAL A 217 2.07 15.66 -22.00
CA VAL A 217 0.77 16.28 -21.68
C VAL A 217 0.88 17.80 -21.74
N THR A 218 1.94 18.41 -21.18
CA THR A 218 2.19 19.85 -21.28
C THR A 218 2.23 20.32 -22.73
N THR A 219 2.93 19.60 -23.59
CA THR A 219 3.02 19.92 -25.02
C THR A 219 1.64 19.79 -25.71
N GLY A 220 0.87 18.76 -25.35
CA GLY A 220 -0.50 18.60 -25.84
C GLY A 220 -1.43 19.73 -25.42
N LEU A 221 -1.33 20.22 -24.17
CA LEU A 221 -2.10 21.36 -23.69
C LEU A 221 -1.78 22.65 -24.43
N GLN A 222 -0.50 22.89 -24.75
CA GLN A 222 -0.10 24.04 -25.57
C GLN A 222 -0.71 23.99 -26.98
N SER A 223 -0.73 22.81 -27.61
CA SER A 223 -1.39 22.62 -28.90
C SER A 223 -2.90 22.87 -28.80
N LEU A 224 -3.57 22.31 -27.78
CA LEU A 224 -5.00 22.52 -27.56
C LEU A 224 -5.35 23.99 -27.31
N TYR A 225 -4.47 24.73 -26.63
CA TYR A 225 -4.62 26.16 -26.44
C TYR A 225 -4.58 26.91 -27.77
N GLN A 226 -3.61 26.61 -28.62
CA GLN A 226 -3.50 27.19 -29.97
C GLN A 226 -4.73 26.84 -30.83
N ASP A 227 -5.17 25.59 -30.82
CA ASP A 227 -6.36 25.15 -31.55
C ASP A 227 -7.62 25.88 -31.08
N SER A 228 -7.75 26.10 -29.77
CA SER A 228 -8.87 26.85 -29.18
C SER A 228 -8.83 28.33 -29.57
N GLN A 229 -7.64 28.94 -29.65
CA GLN A 229 -7.47 30.30 -30.17
C GLN A 229 -7.84 30.40 -31.64
N HIS A 230 -7.37 29.48 -32.47
CA HIS A 230 -7.74 29.43 -33.88
C HIS A 230 -9.25 29.25 -34.07
N MET A 231 -9.87 28.38 -33.27
CA MET A 231 -11.32 28.20 -33.28
C MET A 231 -12.05 29.50 -32.94
N GLN A 232 -11.65 30.19 -31.86
CA GLN A 232 -12.27 31.46 -31.48
C GLN A 232 -12.18 32.53 -32.58
N ASN A 233 -11.02 32.64 -33.25
CA ASN A 233 -10.86 33.58 -34.36
C ASN A 233 -11.75 33.24 -35.55
N ASN A 234 -11.79 31.96 -35.96
CA ASN A 234 -12.66 31.51 -37.06
C ASN A 234 -14.14 31.76 -36.74
N MET A 235 -14.53 31.67 -35.47
CA MET A 235 -15.90 31.95 -35.04
C MET A 235 -16.25 33.44 -35.11
N LEU A 236 -15.31 34.32 -34.77
CA LEU A 236 -15.49 35.77 -34.93
C LEU A 236 -15.62 36.17 -36.41
N GLU A 237 -14.79 35.57 -37.27
CA GLU A 237 -14.90 35.76 -38.73
C GLU A 237 -16.26 35.27 -39.26
N ALA A 238 -16.67 34.05 -38.88
CA ALA A 238 -17.97 33.52 -39.28
C ALA A 238 -19.16 34.36 -38.77
N GLN A 239 -19.05 34.98 -37.58
CA GLN A 239 -20.06 35.92 -37.08
C GLN A 239 -20.13 37.19 -37.94
N SER A 240 -18.98 37.71 -38.39
CA SER A 240 -18.90 38.84 -39.32
C SER A 240 -19.56 38.51 -40.66
N ASP A 241 -19.22 37.37 -41.26
CA ASP A 241 -19.76 36.91 -42.54
C ASP A 241 -21.29 36.71 -42.49
N ILE A 242 -21.79 36.18 -41.37
CA ILE A 242 -23.23 36.06 -41.11
C ILE A 242 -23.89 37.44 -41.03
N SER A 243 -23.27 38.41 -40.35
CA SER A 243 -23.81 39.77 -40.24
C SER A 243 -23.88 40.47 -41.61
N GLU A 244 -22.87 40.29 -42.45
CA GLU A 244 -22.89 40.78 -43.83
C GLU A 244 -23.98 40.09 -44.66
N SER A 245 -24.11 38.76 -44.53
CA SER A 245 -25.15 37.98 -45.22
C SER A 245 -26.57 38.42 -44.82
N MET A 246 -26.79 38.74 -43.54
CA MET A 246 -28.07 39.29 -43.08
C MET A 246 -28.37 40.65 -43.73
N THR A 247 -27.37 41.54 -43.82
CA THR A 247 -27.52 42.86 -44.46
C THR A 247 -27.88 42.71 -45.94
N ASN A 248 -27.23 41.78 -46.65
CA ASN A 248 -27.52 41.48 -48.05
C ASN A 248 -28.91 40.85 -48.23
N LEU A 249 -29.35 40.00 -47.30
CA LEU A 249 -30.71 39.43 -47.32
C LEU A 249 -31.78 40.49 -47.11
N GLU A 250 -31.58 41.43 -46.18
CA GLU A 250 -32.50 42.54 -45.96
C GLU A 250 -32.64 43.41 -47.23
N ALA A 251 -31.53 43.71 -47.89
CA ALA A 251 -31.55 44.42 -49.17
C ALA A 251 -32.29 43.64 -50.26
N MET A 252 -32.08 42.32 -50.34
CA MET A 252 -32.76 41.45 -51.30
C MET A 252 -34.27 41.38 -51.06
N VAL A 253 -34.71 41.29 -49.80
CA VAL A 253 -36.14 41.33 -49.44
C VAL A 253 -36.76 42.65 -49.90
N SER A 254 -36.08 43.78 -49.66
CA SER A 254 -36.55 45.09 -50.13
C SER A 254 -36.64 45.18 -51.66
N ASP A 255 -35.68 44.60 -52.39
CA ASP A 255 -35.70 44.56 -53.86
C ASP A 255 -36.83 43.68 -54.41
N VAL A 256 -37.15 42.58 -53.74
CA VAL A 256 -38.30 41.71 -54.06
C VAL A 256 -39.61 42.48 -53.89
N GLU A 257 -39.79 43.21 -52.78
CA GLU A 257 -40.96 44.06 -52.53
C GLU A 257 -41.10 45.14 -53.61
N ARG A 258 -40.01 45.86 -53.91
CA ARG A 258 -40.01 46.90 -54.95
C ARG A 258 -40.32 46.34 -56.34
N SER A 259 -39.86 45.12 -56.65
CA SER A 259 -40.15 44.45 -57.92
C SER A 259 -41.63 44.04 -58.00
N ARG A 260 -42.20 43.56 -56.89
CA ARG A 260 -43.63 43.26 -56.78
C ARG A 260 -44.49 44.49 -57.06
N ASP A 261 -44.13 45.65 -56.50
CA ASP A 261 -44.85 46.91 -56.73
C ASP A 261 -44.78 47.37 -58.19
N LYS A 262 -43.59 47.29 -58.81
CA LYS A 262 -43.42 47.64 -60.23
C LYS A 262 -44.21 46.73 -61.16
N LEU A 263 -44.30 45.44 -60.87
CA LEU A 263 -45.11 44.50 -61.65
C LEU A 263 -46.60 44.80 -61.53
N SER A 264 -47.06 45.19 -60.34
CA SER A 264 -48.44 45.63 -60.12
C SER A 264 -48.78 46.83 -61.02
N LEU A 265 -47.89 47.84 -61.06
CA LEU A 265 -48.04 49.00 -61.93
C LEU A 265 -48.00 48.64 -63.42
N LEU A 266 -47.10 47.72 -63.83
CA LEU A 266 -47.00 47.27 -65.22
C LEU A 266 -48.26 46.50 -65.66
N ASN A 267 -48.82 45.67 -64.77
CA ASN A 267 -50.07 44.96 -65.02
C ASN A 267 -51.22 45.95 -65.24
N GLU A 268 -51.35 46.95 -64.37
CA GLU A 268 -52.37 48.00 -64.49
C GLU A 268 -52.21 48.80 -65.79
N SER A 269 -50.98 49.18 -66.14
CA SER A 269 -50.67 49.89 -67.38
C SER A 269 -51.06 49.05 -68.61
N SER A 270 -50.68 47.77 -68.66
CA SER A 270 -51.04 46.85 -69.74
C SER A 270 -52.55 46.67 -69.89
N MET A 271 -53.29 46.58 -68.78
CA MET A 271 -54.76 46.55 -68.79
C MET A 271 -55.35 47.85 -69.37
N ASN A 272 -54.79 49.01 -69.03
CA ASN A 272 -55.24 50.29 -69.54
C ASN A 272 -54.95 50.46 -71.03
N ILE A 273 -53.77 50.04 -71.51
CA ILE A 273 -53.45 50.01 -72.95
C ILE A 273 -54.45 49.10 -73.68
N GLY A 274 -54.75 47.92 -73.13
CA GLY A 274 -55.75 47.01 -73.70
C GLY A 274 -57.14 47.65 -73.86
N LYS A 275 -57.58 48.47 -72.90
CA LYS A 275 -58.85 49.23 -73.01
C LYS A 275 -58.78 50.29 -74.13
N VAL A 276 -57.65 50.99 -74.24
CA VAL A 276 -57.45 52.03 -75.27
C VAL A 276 -57.43 51.40 -76.66
N THR A 277 -56.67 50.32 -76.87
CA THR A 277 -56.57 49.64 -78.17
C THR A 277 -57.90 49.05 -78.60
N GLN A 278 -58.67 48.50 -77.67
CA GLN A 278 -60.04 48.05 -77.91
C GLN A 278 -60.94 49.21 -78.40
N THR A 279 -60.86 50.37 -77.74
CA THR A 279 -61.62 51.56 -78.15
C THR A 279 -61.23 52.03 -79.55
N ILE A 280 -59.94 52.07 -79.88
CA ILE A 280 -59.47 52.47 -81.22
C ILE A 280 -59.91 51.43 -82.27
N TRP A 281 -59.90 50.14 -81.94
CA TRP A 281 -60.35 49.09 -82.86
C TRP A 281 -61.83 49.26 -83.19
N GLU A 282 -62.65 49.62 -82.20
CA GLU A 282 -64.06 49.95 -82.41
C GLU A 282 -64.25 51.21 -83.27
N ILE A 283 -63.40 52.23 -83.10
CA ILE A 283 -63.41 53.43 -83.96
C ILE A 283 -63.04 53.05 -85.40
N ALA A 284 -61.93 52.34 -85.60
CA ALA A 284 -61.48 51.91 -86.92
C ALA A 284 -62.54 51.03 -87.63
N LYS A 285 -63.20 50.14 -86.89
CA LYS A 285 -64.34 49.36 -87.37
C LYS A 285 -65.48 50.24 -87.87
N LYS A 286 -65.87 51.25 -87.07
CA LYS A 286 -66.92 52.21 -87.47
C LYS A 286 -66.47 53.03 -88.69
N THR A 287 -65.22 53.50 -88.73
CA THR A 287 -64.66 54.26 -89.85
C THR A 287 -64.64 53.45 -91.14
N LYS A 288 -64.32 52.15 -91.08
CA LYS A 288 -64.38 51.23 -92.24
C LYS A 288 -65.79 51.12 -92.81
N VAL A 289 -66.80 51.07 -91.94
CA VAL A 289 -68.22 51.04 -92.35
C VAL A 289 -68.63 52.39 -92.96
N LEU A 290 -68.23 53.50 -92.34
CA LEU A 290 -68.50 54.85 -92.86
C LEU A 290 -67.86 55.09 -94.23
N SER A 291 -66.61 54.66 -94.42
CA SER A 291 -65.89 54.80 -95.69
C SER A 291 -66.51 53.95 -96.79
N LEU A 292 -67.00 52.75 -96.44
CA LEU A 292 -67.73 51.88 -97.37
C LEU A 292 -69.02 52.57 -97.83
N ASN A 293 -69.79 53.13 -96.89
CA ASN A 293 -71.00 53.89 -97.21
C ASN A 293 -70.68 55.11 -98.11
N ALA A 294 -69.59 55.84 -97.83
CA ALA A 294 -69.15 56.96 -98.64
C ALA A 294 -68.68 56.54 -100.05
N SER A 295 -68.04 55.37 -100.19
CA SER A 295 -67.60 54.82 -101.49
C SER A 295 -68.79 54.42 -102.37
N ILE A 296 -69.86 53.88 -101.75
CA ILE A 296 -71.14 53.59 -102.41
C ILE A 296 -71.78 54.89 -102.92
N GLU A 297 -71.88 55.92 -102.07
CA GLU A 297 -72.52 57.19 -102.43
C GLU A 297 -71.71 57.97 -103.48
N ALA A 298 -70.37 57.91 -103.41
CA ALA A 298 -69.50 58.48 -104.42
C ALA A 298 -69.63 57.79 -105.80
N SER A 299 -69.84 56.47 -105.80
CA SER A 299 -70.15 55.71 -107.03
C SER A 299 -71.52 56.11 -107.61
N ARG A 300 -72.48 56.45 -106.74
CA ARG A 300 -73.83 56.88 -107.09
C ARG A 300 -73.89 58.29 -107.70
N ALA A 301 -72.97 59.17 -107.30
CA ALA A 301 -72.84 60.53 -107.84
C ALA A 301 -72.16 60.59 -109.24
N GLY A 302 -71.77 59.45 -109.81
CA GLY A 302 -71.27 59.35 -111.19
C GLY A 302 -69.99 60.15 -111.42
N GLU A 303 -69.93 60.92 -112.52
CA GLU A 303 -68.74 61.68 -112.94
C GLU A 303 -68.27 62.71 -111.88
N TYR A 304 -69.20 63.27 -111.09
CA TYR A 304 -68.93 64.25 -110.03
C TYR A 304 -68.41 63.63 -108.72
N GLY A 305 -68.61 62.33 -108.53
CA GLY A 305 -68.22 61.60 -107.32
C GLY A 305 -66.85 60.91 -107.38
N ARG A 306 -66.19 60.90 -108.54
CA ARG A 306 -64.92 60.15 -108.74
C ARG A 306 -63.82 60.52 -107.74
N GLY A 307 -63.63 61.81 -107.44
CA GLY A 307 -62.66 62.25 -106.43
C GLY A 307 -63.00 61.76 -105.02
N PHE A 308 -64.28 61.78 -104.65
CA PHE A 308 -64.77 61.28 -103.36
C PHE A 308 -64.67 59.76 -103.24
N ALA A 309 -64.84 59.02 -104.34
CA ALA A 309 -64.73 57.56 -104.35
C ALA A 309 -63.30 57.10 -104.03
N VAL A 310 -62.30 57.82 -104.57
CA VAL A 310 -60.88 57.57 -104.27
C VAL A 310 -60.60 57.81 -102.79
N VAL A 311 -61.04 58.95 -102.24
CA VAL A 311 -60.86 59.27 -100.81
C VAL A 311 -61.56 58.25 -99.91
N ALA A 312 -62.79 57.84 -100.23
CA ALA A 312 -63.54 56.87 -99.44
C ALA A 312 -62.89 55.48 -99.45
N ASN A 313 -62.37 55.02 -100.59
CA ASN A 313 -61.60 53.78 -100.66
C ASN A 313 -60.28 53.87 -99.89
N GLU A 314 -59.59 55.02 -99.95
CA GLU A 314 -58.35 55.24 -99.21
C GLU A 314 -58.61 55.23 -97.69
N VAL A 315 -59.63 55.93 -97.21
CA VAL A 315 -60.05 55.93 -95.78
C VAL A 315 -60.46 54.53 -95.34
N GLY A 316 -61.14 53.76 -96.20
CA GLY A 316 -61.49 52.38 -95.89
C GLY A 316 -60.29 51.45 -95.83
N THR A 317 -59.32 51.61 -96.71
CA THR A 317 -58.08 50.85 -96.67
C THR A 317 -57.29 51.20 -95.41
N LEU A 318 -57.20 52.50 -95.07
CA LEU A 318 -56.59 52.97 -93.82
C LEU A 318 -57.26 52.38 -92.58
N ALA A 319 -58.59 52.36 -92.52
CA ALA A 319 -59.33 51.81 -91.39
C ALA A 319 -59.11 50.30 -91.23
N ALA A 320 -59.08 49.53 -92.33
CA ALA A 320 -58.78 48.09 -92.29
C ALA A 320 -57.34 47.81 -91.84
N ASN A 321 -56.37 48.56 -92.38
CA ASN A 321 -54.97 48.47 -91.95
C ASN A 321 -54.81 48.83 -90.47
N THR A 322 -55.58 49.82 -89.98
CA THR A 322 -55.61 50.20 -88.56
C THR A 322 -56.16 49.07 -87.68
N GLN A 323 -57.23 48.39 -88.09
CA GLN A 323 -57.77 47.24 -87.35
C GLN A 323 -56.76 46.10 -87.26
N HIS A 324 -56.12 45.75 -88.39
CA HIS A 324 -55.11 44.70 -88.42
C HIS A 324 -53.91 45.03 -87.52
N ALA A 325 -53.43 46.28 -87.55
CA ALA A 325 -52.37 46.75 -86.66
C ALA A 325 -52.78 46.64 -85.17
N LEU A 326 -54.04 46.95 -84.84
CA LEU A 326 -54.55 46.84 -83.47
C LEU A 326 -54.73 45.39 -82.99
N GLU A 327 -55.04 44.45 -83.88
CA GLU A 327 -55.03 43.02 -83.55
C GLU A 327 -53.62 42.53 -83.19
N SER A 328 -52.60 42.95 -83.94
CA SER A 328 -51.20 42.69 -83.58
C SER A 328 -50.83 43.31 -82.22
N ILE A 329 -51.23 44.56 -81.95
CA ILE A 329 -50.98 45.20 -80.66
C ILE A 329 -51.69 44.47 -79.53
N ARG A 330 -52.94 44.04 -79.74
CA ARG A 330 -53.69 43.28 -78.73
C ARG A 330 -53.00 41.96 -78.40
N SER A 331 -52.52 41.22 -79.39
CA SER A 331 -51.75 40.00 -79.17
C SER A 331 -50.48 40.26 -78.34
N GLN A 332 -49.78 41.36 -78.58
CA GLN A 332 -48.60 41.75 -77.78
C GLN A 332 -48.95 42.11 -76.34
N ILE A 333 -50.13 42.70 -76.09
CA ILE A 333 -50.61 43.00 -74.73
C ILE A 333 -50.96 41.70 -73.99
N GLU A 334 -51.63 40.75 -74.64
CA GLU A 334 -51.95 39.44 -74.05
C GLU A 334 -50.65 38.68 -73.69
N GLU A 335 -49.64 38.69 -74.58
CA GLU A 335 -48.32 38.12 -74.30
C GLU A 335 -47.62 38.83 -73.14
N THR A 336 -47.66 40.17 -73.08
CA THR A 336 -47.10 40.96 -71.98
C THR A 336 -47.76 40.61 -70.64
N GLN A 337 -49.08 40.43 -70.62
CA GLN A 337 -49.82 40.04 -69.40
C GLN A 337 -49.43 38.64 -68.93
N ASN A 338 -49.25 37.68 -69.84
CA ASN A 338 -48.77 36.35 -69.51
C ASN A 338 -47.37 36.42 -68.87
N HIS A 339 -46.45 37.18 -69.47
CA HIS A 339 -45.11 37.38 -68.90
C HIS A 339 -45.14 38.05 -67.52
N VAL A 340 -46.05 38.99 -67.27
CA VAL A 340 -46.23 39.60 -65.95
C VAL A 340 -46.70 38.56 -64.91
N SER A 341 -47.59 37.63 -65.30
CA SER A 341 -48.04 36.55 -64.43
C SER A 341 -46.92 35.59 -64.07
N GLU A 342 -46.14 35.13 -65.05
CA GLU A 342 -44.97 34.25 -64.83
C GLU A 342 -43.92 34.93 -63.93
N PHE A 343 -43.71 36.23 -64.12
CA PHE A 343 -42.79 37.01 -63.30
C PHE A 343 -43.30 37.16 -61.86
N HIS A 344 -44.62 37.27 -61.66
CA HIS A 344 -45.23 37.32 -60.33
C HIS A 344 -44.96 36.03 -59.54
N GLU A 345 -45.19 34.86 -60.15
CA GLU A 345 -44.89 33.56 -59.53
C GLU A 345 -43.41 33.43 -59.17
N SER A 346 -42.52 33.92 -60.05
CA SER A 346 -41.08 33.93 -59.81
C SER A 346 -40.68 34.80 -58.61
N ILE A 347 -41.33 35.96 -58.44
CA ILE A 347 -41.11 36.88 -57.30
C ILE A 347 -41.65 36.28 -56.00
N GLU A 348 -42.79 35.60 -56.02
CA GLU A 348 -43.32 34.92 -54.84
C GLU A 348 -42.39 33.78 -54.39
N ALA A 349 -41.90 32.97 -55.33
CA ALA A 349 -40.91 31.94 -55.05
C ALA A 349 -39.60 32.52 -54.49
N LEU A 350 -39.17 33.68 -54.98
CA LEU A 350 -37.98 34.38 -54.47
C LEU A 350 -38.21 34.91 -53.05
N SER A 351 -39.39 35.46 -52.75
CA SER A 351 -39.77 35.90 -51.40
C SER A 351 -39.74 34.75 -50.38
N ASN A 352 -40.27 33.59 -50.75
CA ASN A 352 -40.26 32.40 -49.88
C ASN A 352 -38.84 31.91 -49.62
N LYS A 353 -37.96 31.91 -50.64
CA LYS A 353 -36.54 31.57 -50.48
C LYS A 353 -35.80 32.58 -49.58
N ALA A 354 -36.09 33.87 -49.71
CA ALA A 354 -35.50 34.91 -48.87
C ALA A 354 -35.85 34.71 -47.38
N ASN A 355 -37.13 34.44 -47.08
CA ASN A 355 -37.59 34.16 -45.72
C ASN A 355 -36.92 32.90 -45.14
N HIS A 356 -36.86 31.82 -45.92
CA HIS A 356 -36.16 30.61 -45.48
C HIS A 356 -34.67 30.87 -45.20
N MET A 357 -34.00 31.67 -46.03
CA MET A 357 -32.59 32.00 -45.82
C MET A 357 -32.39 32.84 -44.55
N ASN A 358 -33.33 33.72 -44.21
CA ASN A 358 -33.33 34.47 -42.96
C ASN A 358 -33.41 33.53 -41.73
N ASP A 359 -34.30 32.53 -41.76
CA ASP A 359 -34.42 31.53 -40.68
C ASP A 359 -33.15 30.69 -40.51
N VAL A 360 -32.55 30.25 -41.63
CA VAL A 360 -31.29 29.50 -41.64
C VAL A 360 -30.17 30.36 -41.05
N THR A 361 -30.08 31.63 -41.43
CA THR A 361 -29.03 32.55 -40.97
C THR A 361 -29.14 32.81 -39.47
N ASN A 362 -30.35 33.02 -38.96
CA ASN A 362 -30.60 33.14 -37.51
C ASN A 362 -30.22 31.87 -36.74
N THR A 363 -30.47 30.69 -37.33
CA THR A 363 -30.06 29.41 -36.72
C THR A 363 -28.54 29.27 -36.67
N ILE A 364 -27.83 29.66 -37.74
CA ILE A 364 -26.36 29.64 -37.77
C ILE A 364 -25.80 30.60 -36.74
N LYS A 365 -26.35 31.82 -36.64
CA LYS A 365 -25.95 32.81 -35.63
C LYS A 365 -26.05 32.25 -34.21
N LYS A 366 -27.14 31.55 -33.88
CA LYS A 366 -27.29 30.89 -32.57
C LYS A 366 -26.21 29.82 -32.34
N ARG A 367 -25.99 28.94 -33.32
CA ARG A 367 -24.95 27.89 -33.21
C ARG A 367 -23.55 28.47 -33.05
N LEU A 368 -23.25 29.59 -33.70
CA LEU A 368 -21.99 30.30 -33.52
C LEU A 368 -21.86 30.94 -32.13
N ALA A 369 -22.96 31.35 -31.50
CA ALA A 369 -22.90 31.81 -30.11
C ALA A 369 -22.56 30.63 -29.18
N ASP A 370 -23.29 29.52 -29.30
CA ASP A 370 -23.10 28.30 -28.47
C ASP A 370 -21.66 27.77 -28.61
N SER A 371 -21.12 27.71 -29.82
CA SER A 371 -19.74 27.24 -30.04
C SER A 371 -18.68 28.23 -29.53
N THR A 372 -18.99 29.54 -29.42
CA THR A 372 -18.06 30.53 -28.84
C THR A 372 -17.98 30.35 -27.33
N GLU A 373 -19.11 30.06 -26.69
CA GLU A 373 -19.17 29.70 -25.27
C GLU A 373 -18.37 28.42 -25.00
N ALA A 374 -18.57 27.37 -25.79
CA ALA A 374 -17.80 26.13 -25.69
C ALA A 374 -16.28 26.34 -25.88
N ALA A 375 -15.88 27.24 -26.78
CA ALA A 375 -14.46 27.63 -26.93
C ALA A 375 -13.92 28.29 -25.66
N GLY A 376 -14.72 29.12 -24.98
CA GLY A 376 -14.40 29.71 -23.69
C GLY A 376 -14.22 28.67 -22.58
N GLU A 377 -15.11 27.68 -22.51
CA GLU A 377 -15.01 26.56 -21.57
C GLU A 377 -13.73 25.73 -21.78
N ASN A 378 -13.33 25.52 -23.04
CA ASN A 378 -12.07 24.84 -23.35
C ASN A 378 -10.86 25.58 -22.77
N PHE A 379 -10.80 26.91 -22.83
CA PHE A 379 -9.72 27.68 -22.23
C PHE A 379 -9.65 27.49 -20.71
N ALA A 380 -10.79 27.56 -20.02
CA ALA A 380 -10.86 27.33 -18.59
C ALA A 380 -10.42 25.89 -18.22
N ALA A 381 -10.81 24.90 -19.03
CA ALA A 381 -10.37 23.51 -18.86
C ALA A 381 -8.86 23.37 -19.05
N ILE A 382 -8.28 23.99 -20.08
CA ILE A 382 -6.84 23.96 -20.34
C ILE A 382 -6.05 24.60 -19.18
N GLU A 383 -6.54 25.71 -18.63
CA GLU A 383 -5.94 26.36 -17.46
C GLU A 383 -5.95 25.42 -16.24
N GLY A 384 -7.09 24.79 -15.95
CA GLY A 384 -7.21 23.81 -14.86
C GLY A 384 -6.29 22.59 -15.04
N PHE A 385 -6.15 22.09 -16.27
CA PHE A 385 -5.20 21.02 -16.58
C PHE A 385 -3.75 21.48 -16.39
N THR A 386 -3.42 22.71 -16.76
CA THR A 386 -2.09 23.28 -16.57
C THR A 386 -1.70 23.30 -15.09
N THR A 387 -2.59 23.77 -14.21
CA THR A 387 -2.36 23.73 -12.75
C THR A 387 -2.18 22.31 -12.23
N THR A 388 -2.95 21.35 -12.75
CA THR A 388 -2.82 19.93 -12.35
C THR A 388 -1.46 19.35 -12.76
N VAL A 389 -0.98 19.70 -13.95
CA VAL A 389 0.35 19.31 -14.44
C VAL A 389 1.47 19.87 -13.55
N GLU A 390 1.37 21.13 -13.12
CA GLU A 390 2.32 21.74 -12.17
C GLU A 390 2.33 21.00 -10.82
N GLN A 391 1.17 20.61 -10.31
CA GLN A 391 1.05 19.82 -9.08
C GLN A 391 1.72 18.43 -9.22
N PHE A 392 1.55 17.77 -10.37
CA PHE A 392 2.24 16.51 -10.64
C PHE A 392 3.76 16.68 -10.68
N GLN A 393 4.27 17.75 -11.31
CA GLN A 393 5.70 18.03 -11.33
C GLN A 393 6.28 18.19 -9.91
N SER A 394 5.58 18.91 -9.02
CA SER A 394 5.97 19.02 -7.61
C SER A 394 5.93 17.67 -6.90
N SER A 395 4.87 16.89 -7.12
CA SER A 395 4.70 15.57 -6.51
C SER A 395 5.82 14.59 -6.93
N PHE A 396 6.26 14.62 -8.19
CA PHE A 396 7.39 13.81 -8.63
C PHE A 396 8.70 14.20 -7.94
N HIS A 397 8.93 15.48 -7.68
CA HIS A 397 10.11 15.93 -6.94
C HIS A 397 10.12 15.39 -5.51
N GLU A 398 9.00 15.45 -4.81
CA GLU A 398 8.86 14.89 -3.45
C GLU A 398 9.00 13.37 -3.42
N LEU A 399 8.44 12.68 -4.41
CA LEU A 399 8.59 11.23 -4.56
C LEU A 399 10.05 10.83 -4.79
N MET A 400 10.79 11.53 -5.65
CA MET A 400 12.22 11.31 -5.86
C MET A 400 13.01 11.46 -4.56
N ALA A 401 12.80 12.55 -3.82
CA ALA A 401 13.46 12.77 -2.54
C ALA A 401 13.13 11.68 -1.51
N SER A 402 11.90 11.15 -1.54
CA SER A 402 11.48 10.03 -0.68
C SER A 402 12.18 8.72 -1.07
N PHE A 403 12.33 8.42 -2.37
CA PHE A 403 13.06 7.24 -2.82
C PHE A 403 14.56 7.33 -2.54
N ASP A 404 15.16 8.53 -2.60
CA ASP A 404 16.53 8.74 -2.16
C ASP A 404 16.71 8.42 -0.66
N LYS A 405 15.79 8.88 0.20
CA LYS A 405 15.77 8.53 1.63
C LYS A 405 15.59 7.03 1.86
N LEU A 406 14.74 6.36 1.08
CA LEU A 406 14.57 4.90 1.16
C LEU A 406 15.84 4.16 0.76
N GLY A 407 16.57 4.68 -0.24
CA GLY A 407 17.89 4.19 -0.62
C GLY A 407 18.88 4.27 0.54
N SER A 408 19.01 5.43 1.18
CA SER A 408 19.90 5.59 2.34
C SER A 408 19.48 4.74 3.54
N PHE A 409 18.19 4.56 3.78
CA PHE A 409 17.70 3.70 4.85
C PHE A 409 18.03 2.23 4.60
N SER A 410 18.01 1.79 3.35
CA SER A 410 18.46 0.44 2.97
C SER A 410 19.96 0.25 3.20
N GLU A 411 20.79 1.27 2.93
CA GLU A 411 22.22 1.25 3.24
C GLU A 411 22.45 1.15 4.76
N GLU A 412 21.75 1.97 5.55
CA GLU A 412 21.84 1.97 7.01
C GLU A 412 21.42 0.61 7.62
N LEU A 413 20.37 -0.02 7.09
CA LEU A 413 19.99 -1.39 7.49
C LEU A 413 21.07 -2.42 7.16
N THR A 414 21.78 -2.23 6.04
CA THR A 414 22.88 -3.12 5.63
C THR A 414 24.10 -2.94 6.54
N ASP A 415 24.40 -1.71 6.96
CA ASP A 415 25.48 -1.41 7.90
C ASP A 415 25.17 -1.92 9.30
N LEU A 416 23.95 -1.69 9.79
CA LEU A 416 23.49 -2.20 11.09
C LEU A 416 23.61 -3.74 11.14
N ARG A 417 23.31 -4.42 10.04
CA ARG A 417 23.51 -5.87 9.90
C ARG A 417 24.98 -6.26 10.07
N LEU A 418 25.91 -5.56 9.41
CA LEU A 418 27.35 -5.86 9.51
C LEU A 418 27.84 -5.72 10.95
N GLU A 419 27.40 -4.69 11.64
CA GLU A 419 27.76 -4.46 13.04
C GLU A 419 27.21 -5.55 13.97
N VAL A 420 25.93 -5.94 13.81
CA VAL A 420 25.33 -7.04 14.58
C VAL A 420 26.04 -8.37 14.31
N HIS A 421 26.44 -8.62 13.06
CA HIS A 421 27.18 -9.84 12.69
C HIS A 421 28.55 -9.90 13.40
N GLU A 422 29.29 -8.79 13.44
CA GLU A 422 30.58 -8.70 14.15
C GLU A 422 30.42 -8.86 15.68
N GLN A 423 29.40 -8.24 16.27
CA GLN A 423 29.11 -8.42 17.70
C GLN A 423 28.79 -9.90 18.04
N ASN A 424 28.08 -10.59 17.16
CA ASN A 424 27.75 -12.01 17.34
C ASN A 424 28.99 -12.91 17.27
N LYS A 425 29.93 -12.60 16.37
CA LYS A 425 31.21 -13.31 16.26
C LYS A 425 32.04 -13.21 17.55
N LYS A 426 32.07 -12.01 18.15
CA LYS A 426 32.72 -11.77 19.46
C LYS A 426 32.03 -12.52 20.60
N LYS A 427 30.69 -12.47 20.69
CA LYS A 427 29.94 -13.18 21.74
C LYS A 427 30.03 -14.70 21.65
N ARG A 428 29.99 -15.27 20.43
CA ARG A 428 30.20 -16.72 20.23
C ARG A 428 31.57 -17.19 20.72
N ALA A 429 32.61 -16.37 20.56
CA ALA A 429 33.94 -16.68 21.10
C ALA A 429 33.93 -16.75 22.64
N SER A 430 33.19 -15.86 23.31
CA SER A 430 33.01 -15.87 24.77
C SER A 430 32.14 -17.03 25.26
N THR A 431 31.05 -17.38 24.57
CA THR A 431 30.17 -18.50 24.96
C THR A 431 30.88 -19.85 24.86
N ARG A 432 31.77 -20.02 23.88
CA ARG A 432 32.57 -21.25 23.70
C ARG A 432 33.46 -21.57 24.92
N ILE A 433 33.85 -20.54 25.67
CA ILE A 433 34.59 -20.68 26.93
C ILE A 433 33.70 -21.34 27.99
N VAL A 434 32.43 -20.93 28.11
CA VAL A 434 31.47 -21.50 29.07
C VAL A 434 31.09 -22.94 28.68
N THR A 435 30.93 -23.23 27.39
CA THR A 435 30.60 -24.60 26.94
C THR A 435 31.78 -25.57 27.08
N CYS A 436 33.04 -25.09 27.03
CA CYS A 436 34.22 -25.92 27.33
C CYS A 436 34.36 -26.27 28.82
N VAL A 437 33.64 -25.60 29.72
CA VAL A 437 33.58 -25.95 31.16
C VAL A 437 32.54 -27.04 31.43
N ARG A 438 31.60 -27.27 30.51
CA ARG A 438 30.54 -28.29 30.59
C ARG A 438 31.08 -29.73 30.82
N PRO A 439 32.17 -30.19 30.18
CA PRO A 439 32.75 -31.52 30.41
C PRO A 439 33.64 -31.61 31.66
N PHE A 440 33.91 -30.49 32.34
CA PHE A 440 34.71 -30.48 33.58
C PHE A 440 33.83 -30.59 34.83
N PHE A 441 32.53 -30.32 34.72
CA PHE A 441 31.53 -30.49 35.80
C PHE A 441 30.58 -31.67 35.58
N LEU A 442 30.41 -32.11 34.33
CA LEU A 442 29.73 -33.35 33.98
C LEU A 442 30.82 -34.28 33.46
N GLY A 443 31.05 -35.41 34.15
CA GLY A 443 32.09 -36.39 33.82
C GLY A 443 32.06 -36.83 32.34
N PRO A 444 33.13 -37.49 31.85
CA PRO A 444 33.25 -37.82 30.45
C PRO A 444 32.10 -38.76 30.07
N GLN A 445 31.20 -38.28 29.21
CA GLN A 445 30.30 -39.16 28.50
C GLN A 445 31.17 -40.18 27.76
N THR A 446 31.15 -41.43 28.19
CA THR A 446 31.55 -42.57 27.38
C THR A 446 30.56 -42.68 26.22
N VAL A 447 30.70 -41.77 25.25
CA VAL A 447 30.25 -42.01 23.89
C VAL A 447 31.16 -43.12 23.39
N LEU A 448 30.63 -44.34 23.28
CA LEU A 448 31.20 -45.37 22.43
C LEU A 448 31.26 -44.81 21.01
N PHE A 449 32.37 -44.15 20.67
CA PHE A 449 32.64 -43.75 19.30
C PHE A 449 32.94 -45.01 18.50
N ALA A 450 32.18 -45.22 17.42
CA ALA A 450 32.58 -46.14 16.37
C ALA A 450 33.98 -45.73 15.84
N PRO A 451 34.85 -46.66 15.42
CA PRO A 451 36.23 -46.37 15.00
C PRO A 451 36.38 -45.38 13.84
N SER A 452 35.29 -44.97 13.19
CA SER A 452 35.26 -44.04 12.06
C SER A 452 35.33 -42.56 12.42
N ALA A 453 35.17 -42.18 13.70
CA ALA A 453 35.09 -40.76 14.11
C ALA A 453 36.41 -40.16 14.67
N LEU A 454 37.46 -40.96 14.82
CA LEU A 454 38.75 -40.54 15.40
C LEU A 454 39.44 -39.33 14.69
N PRO A 455 39.37 -39.18 13.34
CA PRO A 455 40.04 -38.07 12.65
C PRO A 455 39.40 -36.69 12.92
N GLN A 456 38.06 -36.64 13.09
CA GLN A 456 37.34 -35.38 13.36
C GLN A 456 37.58 -34.87 14.79
N PHE A 457 37.72 -35.77 15.76
CA PHE A 457 38.00 -35.41 17.15
C PHE A 457 39.42 -34.83 17.33
N LEU A 458 40.42 -35.37 16.61
CA LEU A 458 41.79 -34.83 16.61
C LEU A 458 41.91 -33.46 15.92
N ALA A 459 41.04 -33.16 14.95
CA ALA A 459 40.96 -31.85 14.33
C ALA A 459 40.41 -30.78 15.30
N SER A 460 39.41 -31.14 16.11
CA SER A 460 38.86 -30.30 17.19
C SER A 460 39.86 -30.10 18.33
N ALA A 461 40.64 -31.14 18.69
CA ALA A 461 41.70 -31.05 19.70
C ALA A 461 42.88 -30.16 19.27
N ARG A 462 43.22 -30.13 17.97
CA ARG A 462 44.23 -29.18 17.43
C ARG A 462 43.76 -27.72 17.46
N GLN A 463 42.46 -27.46 17.37
CA GLN A 463 41.92 -26.10 17.54
C GLN A 463 41.99 -25.62 18.99
N LEU A 464 41.90 -26.52 19.98
CA LEU A 464 42.03 -26.16 21.41
C LEU A 464 43.43 -25.64 21.79
N ARG A 465 44.50 -26.06 21.11
CA ARG A 465 45.85 -25.47 21.29
C ARG A 465 45.99 -24.03 20.78
N LYS A 466 45.06 -23.54 19.95
CA LYS A 466 45.04 -22.16 19.46
C LYS A 466 44.15 -21.24 20.29
N CYS A 467 43.39 -21.78 21.23
CA CYS A 467 42.72 -20.99 22.26
C CYS A 467 43.77 -20.61 23.30
N SER A 468 44.18 -19.34 23.31
CA SER A 468 44.93 -18.74 24.40
C SER A 468 44.08 -18.75 25.67
N LEU A 469 44.02 -19.90 26.35
CA LEU A 469 43.61 -19.94 27.76
C LEU A 469 44.59 -19.07 28.54
N PRO A 470 44.14 -18.09 29.34
CA PRO A 470 44.93 -17.63 30.46
C PRO A 470 45.15 -18.83 31.39
N VAL A 471 46.40 -19.09 31.73
CA VAL A 471 46.91 -20.20 32.57
C VAL A 471 46.34 -20.20 34.01
N TYR A 472 45.33 -19.38 34.32
CA TYR A 472 44.79 -19.16 35.67
C TYR A 472 43.99 -20.33 36.26
N LEU A 473 43.50 -21.28 35.46
CA LEU A 473 42.77 -22.45 35.99
C LEU A 473 43.67 -23.62 36.39
N LEU A 474 44.96 -23.61 36.00
CA LEU A 474 45.94 -24.62 36.41
C LEU A 474 46.70 -24.23 37.70
N SER A 475 46.57 -23.00 38.20
CA SER A 475 47.33 -22.52 39.35
C SER A 475 46.69 -22.77 40.72
N VAL A 476 45.43 -23.21 40.80
CA VAL A 476 44.77 -23.49 42.09
C VAL A 476 45.11 -24.88 42.63
N ALA A 477 45.68 -25.77 41.81
CA ALA A 477 46.19 -27.08 42.26
C ALA A 477 47.62 -27.02 42.83
N ALA A 478 48.20 -25.82 43.01
CA ALA A 478 49.58 -25.62 43.45
C ALA A 478 49.73 -24.77 44.73
N PHE A 479 48.66 -24.61 45.52
CA PHE A 479 48.72 -24.03 46.86
C PHE A 479 48.12 -24.96 47.91
#